data_AF-A0A359G3Y3-F1
#
_entry.id   AF-A0A359G3Y3-F1
#
_cell.length_a   1.000
_cell.length_b   1.000
_cell.length_c   1.000
_cell.angle_alpha   90.00
_cell.angle_beta   90.00
_cell.angle_gamma   90.00
#
_symmetry.space_group_name_H-M   'P 1'
#
loop_
_entity.id
_entity.type
_entity.pdbx_description
1 polymer ?
#
loop_
_entity_poly.entity_id
_entity_poly.type
_entity_poly.pdbx_seq_one_letter_code
_entity_poly.pdbx_strand_id
1 'polypeptide(L)'
;MFVLSFGVVAAAAQERTPQAVLRFDQASREELADLHVAADAPAQDDGRPFACKLNRRRVSEAAAYDAVTLWNVRRVRVKSRRMRLSDTTGRERVRLLKFFIERDRRKGARPHLLGNVAGYTWVSHIREGGRWREVPAHIGLYTLRPEVDSLRRAGQVDARGAVPEAFRHALPRDIPYVLDGVEVSSPLFQFIDGLILRTLSVVCVSEGRPCVVGDTYPGRSPLVVLGGERTTVAAWLEMCRAGLFEMSAGMPMHYYYILPVEAVQLYGEAGRYGAIRIDMAE
;
A
#
# COMPACT_ATOMS: atom_id res chain seq x y z
N MET A 1 -42.11 28.64 -7.96
CA MET A 1 -42.34 27.71 -9.08
C MET A 1 -41.28 26.62 -8.97
N PHE A 2 -41.69 25.42 -8.54
CA PHE A 2 -40.86 24.21 -8.52
C PHE A 2 -40.86 23.60 -9.93
N VAL A 3 -39.70 23.15 -10.41
CA VAL A 3 -39.60 22.03 -11.35
C VAL A 3 -38.36 21.21 -10.98
N LEU A 4 -38.61 19.96 -10.60
CA LEU A 4 -37.68 18.86 -10.41
C LEU A 4 -37.65 17.99 -11.68
N SER A 5 -36.61 17.13 -11.74
CA SER A 5 -36.52 15.83 -12.46
C SER A 5 -35.81 15.82 -13.80
N PHE A 6 -35.03 14.79 -14.19
CA PHE A 6 -34.35 13.66 -13.54
C PHE A 6 -33.57 12.92 -14.67
N GLY A 7 -32.46 12.26 -14.34
CA GLY A 7 -31.83 11.20 -15.15
C GLY A 7 -30.88 11.70 -16.24
N VAL A 8 -29.76 11.04 -16.55
CA VAL A 8 -29.62 9.61 -16.85
C VAL A 8 -28.15 9.17 -16.75
N VAL A 9 -27.95 8.09 -15.97
CA VAL A 9 -27.02 6.96 -16.13
C VAL A 9 -25.53 7.15 -15.86
N ALA A 10 -25.10 6.43 -14.81
CA ALA A 10 -23.75 6.02 -14.53
C ALA A 10 -23.18 5.19 -15.70
N ALA A 11 -22.02 5.59 -16.22
CA ALA A 11 -21.14 4.69 -16.95
C ALA A 11 -20.10 4.15 -15.96
N ALA A 12 -20.09 2.84 -15.79
CA ALA A 12 -19.09 2.12 -15.00
C ALA A 12 -17.69 2.43 -15.57
N ALA A 13 -16.90 3.20 -14.83
CA ALA A 13 -15.47 3.32 -15.08
C ALA A 13 -14.82 2.02 -14.62
N GLN A 14 -14.67 1.09 -15.55
CA GLN A 14 -13.81 -0.06 -15.33
C GLN A 14 -12.36 0.46 -15.36
N GLU A 15 -11.84 0.78 -14.17
CA GLU A 15 -10.46 1.21 -13.94
C GLU A 15 -9.51 0.12 -14.43
N ARG A 16 -9.08 0.24 -15.69
CA ARG A 16 -7.99 -0.57 -16.23
C ARG A 16 -6.69 0.02 -15.73
N THR A 17 -6.17 -0.61 -14.68
CA THR A 17 -4.96 -0.23 -13.97
C THR A 17 -3.72 -0.67 -14.78
N PRO A 18 -2.70 0.19 -14.94
CA PRO A 18 -1.48 -0.15 -15.69
C PRO A 18 -0.66 -1.22 -14.96
N GLN A 19 0.03 -2.05 -15.75
CA GLN A 19 0.56 -3.36 -15.37
C GLN A 19 2.04 -3.52 -15.77
N ALA A 20 2.78 -4.31 -15.00
CA ALA A 20 4.22 -4.56 -15.11
C ALA A 20 4.51 -6.06 -15.32
N VAL A 21 5.68 -6.50 -15.85
CA VAL A 21 6.00 -7.92 -16.14
C VAL A 21 7.36 -8.33 -15.55
N LEU A 22 7.52 -9.58 -15.09
CA LEU A 22 8.82 -10.15 -14.69
C LEU A 22 9.60 -10.65 -15.93
N ARG A 23 10.89 -10.31 -16.04
CA ARG A 23 11.77 -10.76 -17.13
C ARG A 23 12.44 -12.08 -16.81
N PHE A 24 11.72 -13.18 -17.02
CA PHE A 24 12.24 -14.55 -16.83
C PHE A 24 13.30 -14.95 -17.85
N ASP A 25 13.42 -14.24 -18.97
CA ASP A 25 14.46 -14.44 -19.99
C ASP A 25 15.84 -13.96 -19.53
N GLN A 26 15.90 -13.09 -18.52
CA GLN A 26 17.13 -12.49 -17.99
C GLN A 26 17.46 -12.96 -16.56
N ALA A 27 16.52 -13.65 -15.91
CA ALA A 27 16.67 -14.18 -14.55
C ALA A 27 16.99 -15.69 -14.60
N SER A 28 18.09 -16.15 -14.02
CA SER A 28 18.24 -17.59 -13.83
C SER A 28 17.30 -18.08 -12.72
N ARG A 29 16.77 -19.30 -12.85
CA ARG A 29 15.86 -19.90 -11.86
C ARG A 29 16.53 -20.07 -10.48
N GLU A 30 17.86 -20.17 -10.45
CA GLU A 30 18.68 -20.23 -9.22
C GLU A 30 18.80 -18.85 -8.54
N GLU A 31 19.08 -17.77 -9.28
CA GLU A 31 19.15 -16.40 -8.72
C GLU A 31 17.81 -15.94 -8.14
N LEU A 32 16.70 -16.30 -8.78
CA LEU A 32 15.38 -16.05 -8.21
C LEU A 32 15.22 -16.85 -6.93
N ALA A 33 15.48 -18.16 -6.93
CA ALA A 33 15.34 -19.00 -5.74
C ALA A 33 16.15 -18.49 -4.53
N ASP A 34 17.34 -17.95 -4.77
CA ASP A 34 18.21 -17.37 -3.71
C ASP A 34 17.67 -16.06 -3.12
N LEU A 35 16.92 -15.28 -3.91
CA LEU A 35 16.23 -14.08 -3.44
C LEU A 35 14.90 -14.41 -2.74
N HIS A 36 14.33 -15.60 -2.95
CA HIS A 36 13.16 -16.06 -2.23
C HIS A 36 13.55 -16.60 -0.85
N VAL A 37 12.97 -16.02 0.20
CA VAL A 37 13.07 -16.62 1.54
C VAL A 37 12.05 -17.76 1.63
N ALA A 38 12.53 -19.00 1.51
CA ALA A 38 11.70 -20.22 1.51
C ALA A 38 10.80 -20.38 2.75
N ALA A 39 9.67 -21.04 2.52
CA ALA A 39 8.44 -21.03 3.29
C ALA A 39 8.48 -21.68 4.69
N ASP A 40 8.00 -20.96 5.70
CA ASP A 40 6.97 -21.58 6.56
C ASP A 40 5.78 -21.85 5.63
N ALA A 41 5.36 -23.11 5.53
CA ALA A 41 4.38 -23.63 4.56
C ALA A 41 3.29 -22.61 4.15
N PRO A 42 2.85 -22.62 2.87
CA PRO A 42 1.69 -21.84 2.47
C PRO A 42 0.57 -22.22 3.43
N ALA A 43 0.03 -21.25 4.16
CA ALA A 43 -1.21 -21.51 4.86
C ALA A 43 -2.23 -21.68 3.73
N GLN A 44 -2.58 -22.93 3.47
CA GLN A 44 -3.68 -23.25 2.60
C GLN A 44 -4.93 -22.70 3.27
N ASP A 45 -5.75 -21.99 2.49
CA ASP A 45 -7.13 -21.85 2.87
C ASP A 45 -7.72 -23.26 2.98
N ASP A 46 -7.84 -23.75 4.22
CA ASP A 46 -8.34 -25.09 4.50
C ASP A 46 -9.88 -25.16 4.40
N GLY A 47 -10.49 -24.11 3.84
CA GLY A 47 -11.94 -23.94 3.67
C GLY A 47 -12.69 -23.84 5.01
N ARG A 48 -11.99 -23.81 6.15
CA ARG A 48 -12.64 -23.82 7.46
C ARG A 48 -13.20 -22.44 7.76
N PRO A 49 -14.44 -22.37 8.29
CA PRO A 49 -15.04 -21.12 8.68
C PRO A 49 -14.20 -20.45 9.77
N PHE A 50 -14.16 -19.11 9.72
CA PHE A 50 -13.43 -18.33 10.68
C PHE A 50 -14.35 -17.38 11.47
N ALA A 51 -13.84 -16.90 12.59
CA ALA A 51 -14.52 -15.91 13.41
C ALA A 51 -13.53 -14.85 13.87
N CYS A 52 -13.97 -13.59 13.94
CA CYS A 52 -13.13 -12.48 14.32
C CYS A 52 -13.39 -12.01 15.76
N LYS A 53 -12.30 -11.71 16.47
CA LYS A 53 -12.33 -10.96 17.73
C LYS A 53 -11.42 -9.75 17.65
N LEU A 54 -11.99 -8.56 17.84
CA LEU A 54 -11.24 -7.31 18.00
C LEU A 54 -11.17 -6.97 19.48
N ASN A 55 -9.96 -6.80 20.01
CA ASN A 55 -9.75 -6.35 21.40
C ASN A 55 -10.55 -7.14 22.45
N ARG A 56 -10.64 -8.46 22.26
CA ARG A 56 -11.38 -9.46 23.06
C ARG A 56 -12.90 -9.57 22.78
N ARG A 57 -13.49 -8.67 21.99
CA ARG A 57 -14.93 -8.68 21.61
C ARG A 57 -15.13 -9.40 20.27
N ARG A 58 -16.16 -10.26 20.17
CA ARG A 58 -16.55 -10.90 18.90
C ARG A 58 -17.20 -9.87 17.99
N VAL A 59 -16.86 -9.90 16.71
CA VAL A 59 -17.40 -9.00 15.68
C VAL A 59 -17.82 -9.82 14.45
N SER A 60 -18.64 -9.23 13.59
CA SER A 60 -18.86 -9.75 12.24
C SER A 60 -17.60 -9.59 11.38
N GLU A 61 -17.56 -10.31 10.27
CA GLU A 61 -16.49 -10.21 9.29
C GLU A 61 -16.40 -8.80 8.68
N ALA A 62 -17.52 -8.24 8.19
CA ALA A 62 -17.57 -6.88 7.67
C ALA A 62 -17.01 -5.84 8.66
N ALA A 63 -17.43 -5.92 9.93
CA ALA A 63 -16.92 -5.02 10.97
C ALA A 63 -15.42 -5.24 11.27
N ALA A 64 -14.87 -6.42 10.99
CA ALA A 64 -13.44 -6.65 11.07
C ALA A 64 -12.70 -6.02 9.89
N TYR A 65 -13.20 -6.17 8.66
CA TYR A 65 -12.62 -5.53 7.47
C TYR A 65 -12.57 -4.01 7.60
N ASP A 66 -13.65 -3.39 8.08
CA ASP A 66 -13.70 -1.93 8.26
C ASP A 66 -12.75 -1.44 9.36
N ALA A 67 -12.56 -2.25 10.41
CA ALA A 67 -11.87 -1.81 11.62
C ALA A 67 -10.39 -2.17 11.66
N VAL A 68 -9.93 -3.18 10.91
CA VAL A 68 -8.56 -3.70 11.00
C VAL A 68 -7.75 -3.19 9.83
N THR A 69 -6.76 -2.35 10.13
CA THR A 69 -5.84 -1.79 9.14
C THR A 69 -4.41 -2.11 9.55
N LEU A 70 -3.48 -2.08 8.60
CA LEU A 70 -2.06 -2.28 8.90
C LEU A 70 -1.52 -1.26 9.93
N TRP A 71 -2.15 -0.10 10.03
CA TRP A 71 -1.78 1.00 10.91
C TRP A 71 -2.18 0.77 12.37
N ASN A 72 -3.24 0.00 12.60
CA ASN A 72 -3.78 -0.19 13.94
C ASN A 72 -3.52 -1.58 14.50
N VAL A 73 -3.16 -2.58 13.69
CA VAL A 73 -2.84 -3.91 14.20
C VAL A 73 -1.57 -3.87 15.03
N ARG A 74 -1.66 -4.29 16.30
CA ARG A 74 -0.50 -4.46 17.19
C ARG A 74 -0.05 -5.91 17.24
N ARG A 75 -1.00 -6.83 17.24
CA ARG A 75 -0.77 -8.27 17.31
C ARG A 75 -2.00 -9.01 16.82
N VAL A 76 -1.79 -10.14 16.16
CA VAL A 76 -2.84 -11.11 15.87
C VAL A 76 -2.53 -12.43 16.58
N ARG A 77 -3.56 -13.21 16.90
CA ARG A 77 -3.41 -14.60 17.30
C ARG A 77 -4.40 -15.46 16.56
N VAL A 78 -3.95 -16.54 15.94
CA VAL A 78 -4.83 -17.51 15.27
C VAL A 78 -5.02 -18.73 16.17
N LYS A 79 -6.27 -19.14 16.41
CA LYS A 79 -6.58 -20.29 17.28
C LYS A 79 -7.65 -21.19 16.70
N SER A 80 -7.41 -22.50 16.67
CA SER A 80 -8.49 -23.47 16.44
C SER A 80 -9.41 -23.53 17.66
N ARG A 81 -10.72 -23.40 17.44
CA ARG A 81 -11.74 -23.47 18.50
C ARG A 81 -12.96 -24.22 18.00
N ARG A 82 -13.81 -24.67 18.93
CA ARG A 82 -15.13 -25.20 18.61
C ARG A 82 -16.18 -24.18 19.08
N MET A 83 -16.91 -23.57 18.16
CA MET A 83 -17.80 -22.44 18.44
C MET A 83 -19.10 -22.55 17.64
N ARG A 84 -20.16 -21.93 18.17
CA ARG A 84 -21.40 -21.74 17.42
C ARG A 84 -21.28 -20.46 16.59
N LEU A 85 -21.46 -20.60 15.28
CA LEU A 85 -21.54 -19.46 14.37
C LEU A 85 -22.99 -18.94 14.35
N SER A 86 -23.17 -17.69 13.91
CA SER A 86 -24.48 -17.01 13.96
C SER A 86 -25.52 -17.66 13.05
N ASP A 87 -25.06 -18.32 12.01
CA ASP A 87 -25.77 -19.01 10.94
C ASP A 87 -25.97 -20.51 11.18
N THR A 88 -25.41 -21.07 12.25
CA THR A 88 -25.42 -22.52 12.49
C THR A 88 -26.15 -22.92 13.78
N THR A 89 -26.80 -24.08 13.73
CA THR A 89 -27.51 -24.69 14.87
C THR A 89 -26.55 -25.41 15.83
N GLY A 90 -25.37 -25.82 15.35
CA GLY A 90 -24.36 -26.59 16.09
C GLY A 90 -23.08 -25.82 16.45
N ARG A 91 -22.16 -26.50 17.16
CA ARG A 91 -20.78 -26.01 17.39
C ARG A 91 -19.82 -26.65 16.40
N GLU A 92 -19.22 -25.84 15.56
CA GLU A 92 -18.28 -26.27 14.50
C GLU A 92 -16.84 -25.93 14.87
N ARG A 93 -15.89 -26.61 14.21
CA ARG A 93 -14.46 -26.27 14.33
C ARG A 93 -14.19 -25.03 13.48
N VAL A 94 -13.74 -23.97 14.13
CA VAL A 94 -13.52 -22.65 13.52
C VAL A 94 -12.09 -22.17 13.75
N ARG A 95 -11.58 -21.36 12.81
CA ARG A 95 -10.37 -20.56 12.98
C ARG A 95 -10.74 -19.23 13.64
N LEU A 96 -10.36 -19.04 14.91
CA LEU A 96 -10.61 -17.79 15.63
C LEU A 96 -9.44 -16.82 15.43
N LEU A 97 -9.67 -15.75 14.69
CA LEU A 97 -8.72 -14.66 14.44
C LEU A 97 -8.87 -13.59 15.52
N LYS A 98 -7.84 -13.42 16.36
CA LYS A 98 -7.87 -12.50 17.50
C LYS A 98 -6.95 -11.31 17.24
N PHE A 99 -7.51 -10.24 16.70
CA PHE A 99 -6.81 -8.99 16.49
C PHE A 99 -6.78 -8.15 17.77
N PHE A 100 -5.60 -7.68 18.11
CA PHE A 100 -5.36 -6.63 19.10
C PHE A 100 -5.01 -5.37 18.33
N ILE A 101 -5.98 -4.48 18.18
CA ILE A 101 -5.83 -3.22 17.45
C ILE A 101 -5.68 -2.06 18.42
N GLU A 102 -4.99 -1.02 17.98
CA GLU A 102 -4.85 0.23 18.71
C GLU A 102 -6.25 0.82 19.00
N ARG A 103 -6.49 1.13 20.27
CA ARG A 103 -7.80 1.64 20.73
C ARG A 103 -7.89 3.15 20.56
N ASP A 104 -6.75 3.81 20.66
CA ASP A 104 -6.66 5.23 20.39
C ASP A 104 -6.81 5.45 18.88
N ARG A 105 -7.97 6.01 18.49
CA ARG A 105 -8.27 6.31 17.09
C ARG A 105 -7.22 7.23 16.45
N ARG A 106 -6.55 8.07 17.22
CA ARG A 106 -5.46 8.94 16.71
C ARG A 106 -4.21 8.15 16.37
N LYS A 107 -3.91 7.08 17.12
CA LYS A 107 -2.75 6.21 16.91
C LYS A 107 -3.01 5.08 15.92
N GLY A 108 -4.28 4.75 15.68
CA GLY A 108 -4.72 3.75 14.70
C GLY A 108 -5.07 4.30 13.31
N ALA A 109 -5.13 5.63 13.15
CA ALA A 109 -5.22 6.27 11.84
C ALA A 109 -3.92 6.08 11.07
N ARG A 110 -3.97 6.20 9.72
CA ARG A 110 -2.75 6.31 8.92
C ARG A 110 -1.91 7.44 9.51
N PRO A 111 -0.72 7.16 10.03
CA PRO A 111 0.13 8.20 10.59
C PRO A 111 0.46 9.21 9.49
N HIS A 112 0.44 10.49 9.82
CA HIS A 112 0.94 11.50 8.90
C HIS A 112 2.40 11.15 8.55
N LEU A 113 2.74 11.23 7.26
CA LEU A 113 4.12 11.05 6.83
C LEU A 113 5.02 12.03 7.59
N LEU A 114 6.09 11.50 8.15
CA LEU A 114 7.17 12.28 8.74
C LEU A 114 8.08 12.80 7.60
N GLY A 115 9.02 13.68 7.92
CA GLY A 115 9.94 14.25 6.93
C GLY A 115 9.58 15.69 6.56
N ASN A 116 10.26 16.20 5.53
CA ASN A 116 10.20 17.61 5.19
C ASN A 116 9.04 18.00 4.26
N VAL A 117 8.28 17.05 3.71
CA VAL A 117 7.10 17.32 2.88
C VAL A 117 5.83 17.28 3.73
N ALA A 118 4.93 18.25 3.54
CA ALA A 118 3.64 18.35 4.23
C ALA A 118 2.43 18.00 3.36
N GLY A 119 2.57 18.12 2.04
CA GLY A 119 1.57 17.72 1.06
C GLY A 119 2.19 17.52 -0.30
N TYR A 120 1.58 16.66 -1.12
CA TYR A 120 2.05 16.35 -2.47
C TYR A 120 0.94 15.72 -3.30
N THR A 121 1.10 15.75 -4.62
CA THR A 121 0.13 15.23 -5.58
C THR A 121 0.80 14.29 -6.56
N TRP A 122 0.24 13.08 -6.67
CA TRP A 122 0.61 12.12 -7.69
C TRP A 122 -0.03 12.49 -9.04
N VAL A 123 0.76 12.36 -10.11
CA VAL A 123 0.36 12.60 -11.49
C VAL A 123 0.74 11.38 -12.32
N SER A 124 -0.21 10.85 -13.08
CA SER A 124 -0.02 9.72 -14.01
C SER A 124 -0.40 10.07 -15.44
N HIS A 125 -0.82 11.32 -15.70
CA HIS A 125 -1.25 11.77 -17.01
C HIS A 125 -0.69 13.16 -17.28
N ILE A 126 -0.17 13.37 -18.48
CA ILE A 126 0.36 14.66 -18.93
C ILE A 126 -0.24 15.06 -20.26
N ARG A 127 -0.25 16.37 -20.53
CA ARG A 127 -0.70 16.93 -21.79
C ARG A 127 0.50 17.26 -22.67
N GLU A 128 0.75 16.47 -23.69
CA GLU A 128 1.82 16.70 -24.69
C GLU A 128 1.20 16.89 -26.07
N GLY A 129 1.55 17.98 -26.76
CA GLY A 129 1.03 18.26 -28.12
C GLY A 129 -0.51 18.34 -28.18
N GLY A 130 -1.16 18.76 -27.09
CA GLY A 130 -2.62 18.87 -27.00
C GLY A 130 -3.35 17.57 -26.68
N ARG A 131 -2.66 16.42 -26.58
CA ARG A 131 -3.25 15.12 -26.23
C ARG A 131 -2.85 14.70 -24.82
N TRP A 132 -3.76 14.01 -24.14
CA TRP A 132 -3.43 13.34 -22.88
C TRP A 132 -2.62 12.08 -23.18
N ARG A 133 -1.53 11.92 -22.45
CA ARG A 133 -0.69 10.73 -22.45
C ARG A 133 -0.54 10.22 -21.03
N GLU A 134 -0.68 8.92 -20.87
CA GLU A 134 -0.35 8.23 -19.64
C GLU A 134 1.17 8.16 -19.48
N VAL A 135 1.63 8.37 -18.24
CA VAL A 135 3.04 8.30 -17.86
C VAL A 135 3.17 7.59 -16.51
N PRO A 136 4.34 7.03 -16.19
CA PRO A 136 4.59 6.51 -14.85
C PRO A 136 4.22 7.53 -13.78
N ALA A 137 3.49 7.06 -12.76
CA ALA A 137 3.02 7.90 -11.68
C ALA A 137 4.21 8.56 -10.97
N HIS A 138 4.20 9.88 -10.84
CA HIS A 138 5.24 10.66 -10.17
C HIS A 138 4.61 11.77 -9.33
N ILE A 139 5.33 12.26 -8.33
CA ILE A 139 4.95 13.47 -7.60
C ILE A 139 5.20 14.65 -8.53
N GLY A 140 4.13 15.36 -8.90
CA GLY A 140 4.23 16.55 -9.76
C GLY A 140 4.36 17.85 -8.96
N LEU A 141 3.66 17.91 -7.82
CA LEU A 141 3.66 19.07 -6.93
C LEU A 141 3.87 18.61 -5.48
N TYR A 142 4.60 19.41 -4.71
CA TYR A 142 4.77 19.19 -3.27
C TYR A 142 4.85 20.52 -2.50
N THR A 143 4.63 20.45 -1.19
CA THR A 143 4.77 21.59 -0.27
C THR A 143 5.68 21.19 0.89
N LEU A 144 6.58 22.09 1.31
CA LEU A 144 7.49 21.79 2.40
C LEU A 144 6.84 22.10 3.75
N ARG A 145 7.08 21.22 4.71
CA ARG A 145 6.58 21.33 6.08
C ARG A 145 7.08 22.59 6.79
N PRO A 146 8.36 22.99 6.72
CA PRO A 146 8.81 24.26 7.29
C PRO A 146 8.06 25.48 6.75
N GLU A 147 7.65 25.46 5.48
CA GLU A 147 6.88 26.54 4.86
C GLU A 147 5.46 26.57 5.40
N VAL A 148 4.78 25.41 5.42
CA VAL A 148 3.43 25.28 5.98
C VAL A 148 3.41 25.69 7.45
N ASP A 149 4.40 25.30 8.24
CA ASP A 149 4.50 25.66 9.65
C ASP A 149 4.82 27.15 9.86
N SER A 150 5.53 27.78 8.92
CA SER A 150 5.74 29.23 8.91
C SER A 150 4.45 29.98 8.58
N LEU A 151 3.70 29.53 7.58
CA LEU A 151 2.38 30.09 7.22
C LEU A 151 1.38 29.96 8.38
N ARG A 152 1.36 28.82 9.08
CA ARG A 152 0.52 28.61 10.26
C ARG A 152 0.84 29.61 11.37
N ARG A 153 2.13 29.82 11.65
CA ARG A 153 2.58 30.80 12.66
C ARG A 153 2.22 32.23 12.26
N ALA A 154 2.23 32.54 10.97
CA ALA A 154 1.83 33.85 10.44
C ALA A 154 0.31 34.03 10.33
N GLY A 155 -0.52 33.02 10.67
CA GLY A 155 -1.98 33.08 10.53
C GLY A 155 -2.47 33.07 9.08
N GLN A 156 -1.63 32.62 8.14
CA GLN A 156 -1.88 32.64 6.70
C GLN A 156 -2.39 31.30 6.14
N VAL A 157 -2.64 30.32 7.02
CA VAL A 157 -3.31 29.06 6.67
C VAL A 157 -4.75 29.14 7.15
N ASP A 158 -5.70 28.95 6.24
CA ASP A 158 -7.12 28.96 6.57
C ASP A 158 -7.52 27.74 7.44
N ALA A 159 -8.75 27.76 7.97
CA ALA A 159 -9.27 26.65 8.77
C ALA A 159 -9.34 25.30 8.02
N ARG A 160 -9.21 25.32 6.68
CA ARG A 160 -9.19 24.14 5.81
C ARG A 160 -7.78 23.61 5.58
N GLY A 161 -6.75 24.32 6.05
CA GLY A 161 -5.36 23.92 5.86
C GLY A 161 -4.83 24.22 4.46
N ALA A 162 -5.50 25.09 3.68
CA ALA A 162 -5.12 25.35 2.30
C ALA A 162 -3.78 26.09 2.23
N VAL A 163 -2.83 25.49 1.50
CA VAL A 163 -1.52 26.09 1.24
C VAL A 163 -1.61 26.95 -0.03
N PRO A 164 -1.19 28.23 -0.02
CA PRO A 164 -1.20 29.08 -1.20
C PRO A 164 -0.38 28.50 -2.34
N GLU A 165 -0.79 28.80 -3.59
CA GLU A 165 -0.15 28.26 -4.79
C GLU A 165 1.36 28.56 -4.86
N ALA A 166 1.79 29.73 -4.35
CA ALA A 166 3.18 30.14 -4.31
C ALA A 166 4.10 29.20 -3.49
N PHE A 167 3.53 28.35 -2.63
CA PHE A 167 4.27 27.37 -1.82
C PHE A 167 4.13 25.93 -2.35
N ARG A 168 3.56 25.77 -3.55
CA ARG A 168 3.52 24.49 -4.27
C ARG A 168 4.68 24.45 -5.24
N HIS A 169 5.63 23.59 -4.94
CA HIS A 169 6.83 23.40 -5.73
C HIS A 169 6.59 22.33 -6.79
N ALA A 170 6.97 22.65 -8.02
CA ALA A 170 7.00 21.67 -9.10
C ALA A 170 8.20 20.76 -8.93
N LEU A 171 7.97 19.46 -9.10
CA LEU A 171 9.02 18.46 -9.08
C LEU A 171 9.21 17.92 -10.51
N PRO A 172 10.46 17.87 -11.03
CA PRO A 172 10.69 17.28 -12.33
C PRO A 172 10.27 15.80 -12.34
N ARG A 173 9.79 15.32 -13.49
CA ARG A 173 9.34 13.91 -13.64
C ARG A 173 10.49 12.92 -13.51
N ASP A 174 11.62 13.26 -14.13
CA ASP A 174 12.80 12.39 -14.19
C ASP A 174 13.69 12.67 -12.98
N ILE A 175 13.26 12.19 -11.82
CA ILE A 175 14.02 12.27 -10.57
C ILE A 175 14.09 10.90 -9.91
N PRO A 176 15.15 10.62 -9.15
CA PRO A 176 15.26 9.38 -8.41
C PRO A 176 14.28 9.36 -7.21
N TYR A 177 13.68 8.20 -6.98
CA TYR A 177 12.92 7.86 -5.80
C TYR A 177 13.70 6.85 -5.00
N VAL A 178 13.96 7.14 -3.73
CA VAL A 178 14.79 6.31 -2.83
C VAL A 178 13.94 5.87 -1.65
N LEU A 179 13.73 4.56 -1.54
CA LEU A 179 13.00 3.93 -0.45
C LEU A 179 13.95 3.13 0.44
N ASP A 180 13.95 3.38 1.74
CA ASP A 180 14.82 2.73 2.73
C ASP A 180 16.31 2.76 2.30
N GLY A 181 16.73 3.89 1.74
CA GLY A 181 18.10 4.12 1.27
C GLY A 181 18.40 3.57 -0.13
N VAL A 182 17.42 3.02 -0.86
CA VAL A 182 17.68 2.46 -2.18
C VAL A 182 16.71 2.93 -3.26
N GLU A 183 17.24 3.14 -4.46
CA GLU A 183 16.48 3.61 -5.61
C GLU A 183 15.43 2.60 -6.07
N VAL A 184 14.22 3.11 -6.32
CA VAL A 184 13.03 2.38 -6.75
C VAL A 184 12.32 3.17 -7.85
N SER A 185 11.45 2.50 -8.62
CA SER A 185 10.60 3.21 -9.57
C SER A 185 9.55 4.08 -8.86
N SER A 186 9.13 5.18 -9.51
CA SER A 186 8.12 6.06 -8.95
C SER A 186 6.75 5.40 -8.72
N PRO A 187 6.27 4.45 -9.57
CA PRO A 187 5.03 3.71 -9.27
C PRO A 187 5.16 2.78 -8.05
N LEU A 188 6.31 2.13 -7.88
CA LEU A 188 6.60 1.32 -6.70
C LEU A 188 6.59 2.20 -5.43
N PHE A 189 7.23 3.36 -5.50
CA PHE A 189 7.22 4.32 -4.40
C PHE A 189 5.80 4.81 -4.07
N GLN A 190 4.96 5.09 -5.08
CA GLN A 190 3.54 5.45 -4.88
C GLN A 190 2.75 4.35 -4.17
N PHE A 191 3.00 3.10 -4.55
CA PHE A 191 2.33 1.98 -3.92
C PHE A 191 2.74 1.85 -2.45
N ILE A 192 4.04 1.96 -2.16
CA ILE A 192 4.55 1.95 -0.79
C ILE A 192 4.04 3.14 0.01
N ASP A 193 3.94 4.32 -0.60
CA ASP A 193 3.27 5.50 -0.03
C ASP A 193 1.87 5.14 0.50
N GLY A 194 1.04 4.56 -0.36
CA GLY A 194 -0.31 4.11 0.01
C GLY A 194 -0.37 3.07 1.13
N LEU A 195 0.72 2.38 1.42
CA LEU A 195 0.73 1.20 2.30
C LEU A 195 1.54 1.35 3.58
N ILE A 196 2.85 1.59 3.52
CA ILE A 196 3.73 1.48 4.70
C ILE A 196 4.78 2.58 4.78
N LEU A 197 4.72 3.57 3.90
CA LEU A 197 5.64 4.69 3.96
C LEU A 197 5.47 5.45 5.28
N ARG A 198 6.59 5.70 5.94
CA ARG A 198 6.71 6.40 7.21
C ARG A 198 7.20 7.82 7.01
N THR A 199 8.20 8.00 6.17
CA THR A 199 8.81 9.30 5.91
C THR A 199 8.71 9.63 4.43
N LEU A 200 8.55 10.92 4.11
CA LEU A 200 8.64 11.44 2.76
C LEU A 200 9.34 12.79 2.82
N SER A 201 10.48 12.87 2.14
CA SER A 201 11.28 14.07 2.03
C SER A 201 11.69 14.31 0.58
N VAL A 202 11.75 15.58 0.19
CA VAL A 202 12.42 16.00 -1.04
C VAL A 202 13.75 16.61 -0.64
N VAL A 203 14.85 16.03 -1.14
CA VAL A 203 16.22 16.47 -0.86
C VAL A 203 16.91 16.83 -2.16
N CYS A 204 17.87 17.77 -2.11
CA CYS A 204 18.75 18.04 -3.24
C CYS A 204 20.04 17.23 -3.07
N VAL A 205 20.39 16.42 -4.06
CA VAL A 205 21.69 15.73 -4.07
C VAL A 205 22.80 16.72 -4.49
N SER A 206 24.07 16.30 -4.39
CA SER A 206 25.27 17.14 -4.61
C SER A 206 25.31 17.90 -5.95
N GLU A 207 24.52 17.47 -6.93
CA GLU A 207 24.42 18.10 -8.25
C GLU A 207 23.22 19.07 -8.38
N GLY A 208 22.53 19.36 -7.28
CA GLY A 208 21.31 20.20 -7.27
C GLY A 208 20.07 19.51 -7.83
N ARG A 209 20.18 18.26 -8.30
CA ARG A 209 19.04 17.45 -8.74
C ARG A 209 18.18 17.08 -7.51
N PRO A 210 16.86 17.31 -7.53
CA PRO A 210 16.00 16.87 -6.45
C PRO A 210 15.82 15.34 -6.48
N CYS A 211 15.62 14.77 -5.31
CA CYS A 211 15.38 13.35 -5.07
C CYS A 211 14.25 13.21 -4.04
N VAL A 212 13.35 12.26 -4.27
CA VAL A 212 12.34 11.86 -3.28
C VAL A 212 12.91 10.74 -2.44
N VAL A 213 12.96 10.93 -1.13
CA VAL A 213 13.46 9.95 -0.18
C VAL A 213 12.38 9.61 0.82
N GLY A 214 12.20 8.33 1.11
CA GLY A 214 11.31 7.88 2.16
C GLY A 214 11.76 6.58 2.79
N ASP A 215 11.28 6.34 3.99
CA ASP A 215 11.51 5.12 4.75
C ASP A 215 10.19 4.44 5.05
N THR A 216 10.18 3.12 5.13
CA THR A 216 9.04 2.35 5.60
C THR A 216 9.01 2.24 7.13
N TYR A 217 7.94 1.66 7.67
CA TYR A 217 7.90 1.31 9.09
C TYR A 217 8.70 0.02 9.34
N PRO A 218 9.78 0.06 10.15
CA PRO A 218 10.66 -1.10 10.37
C PRO A 218 9.95 -2.30 11.04
N GLY A 219 8.76 -2.10 11.60
CA GLY A 219 7.99 -3.14 12.28
C GLY A 219 6.60 -3.41 11.70
N ARG A 220 6.21 -2.79 10.58
CA ARG A 220 4.87 -2.93 9.96
C ARG A 220 4.93 -3.27 8.48
N SER A 221 5.85 -4.14 8.09
CA SER A 221 5.94 -4.64 6.72
C SER A 221 4.84 -5.66 6.44
N PRO A 222 4.09 -5.55 5.32
CA PRO A 222 3.23 -6.63 4.85
C PRO A 222 4.10 -7.83 4.46
N LEU A 223 3.46 -8.99 4.42
CA LEU A 223 4.02 -10.16 3.74
C LEU A 223 4.08 -9.85 2.24
N VAL A 224 5.10 -10.33 1.52
CA VAL A 224 5.07 -10.35 0.05
C VAL A 224 4.88 -11.79 -0.38
N VAL A 225 4.03 -12.03 -1.37
CA VAL A 225 3.77 -13.36 -1.93
C VAL A 225 3.99 -13.27 -3.42
N LEU A 226 5.04 -13.92 -3.91
CA LEU A 226 5.44 -13.91 -5.31
C LEU A 226 5.28 -15.31 -5.89
N GLY A 227 4.44 -15.45 -6.92
CA GLY A 227 4.20 -16.76 -7.55
C GLY A 227 3.69 -17.83 -6.58
N GLY A 228 2.98 -17.41 -5.52
CA GLY A 228 2.50 -18.29 -4.45
C GLY A 228 3.47 -18.50 -3.29
N GLU A 229 4.75 -18.12 -3.46
CA GLU A 229 5.79 -18.27 -2.43
C GLU A 229 5.93 -17.01 -1.58
N ARG A 230 6.23 -17.19 -0.30
CA ARG A 230 6.43 -16.06 0.63
C ARG A 230 7.79 -15.41 0.40
N THR A 231 7.84 -14.09 0.48
CA THR A 231 9.07 -13.30 0.43
C THR A 231 8.93 -12.02 1.28
N THR A 232 9.99 -11.22 1.35
CA THR A 232 10.05 -9.98 2.13
C THR A 232 10.02 -8.76 1.23
N VAL A 233 9.63 -7.59 1.78
CA VAL A 233 9.75 -6.32 1.06
C VAL A 233 11.20 -6.06 0.64
N ALA A 234 12.18 -6.35 1.51
CA ALA A 234 13.60 -6.19 1.18
C ALA A 234 14.00 -7.04 -0.04
N ALA A 235 13.67 -8.32 -0.04
CA ALA A 235 13.95 -9.23 -1.16
C ALA A 235 13.25 -8.79 -2.46
N TRP A 236 11.99 -8.36 -2.37
CA TRP A 236 11.28 -7.80 -3.52
C TRP A 236 11.94 -6.54 -4.07
N LEU A 237 12.43 -5.65 -3.20
CA LEU A 237 13.20 -4.47 -3.61
C LEU A 237 14.53 -4.83 -4.26
N GLU A 238 15.24 -5.86 -3.79
CA GLU A 238 16.45 -6.37 -4.47
C GLU A 238 16.13 -6.86 -5.89
N MET A 239 15.01 -7.57 -6.07
CA MET A 239 14.57 -7.99 -7.39
C MET A 239 14.27 -6.80 -8.32
N CYS A 240 13.67 -5.71 -7.80
CA CYS A 240 13.46 -4.48 -8.57
C CYS A 240 14.79 -3.85 -9.04
N ARG A 241 15.83 -3.91 -8.22
CA ARG A 241 17.17 -3.36 -8.54
C ARG A 241 17.92 -4.20 -9.55
N ALA A 242 17.76 -5.52 -9.48
CA ALA A 242 18.35 -6.46 -10.41
C ALA A 242 17.74 -6.39 -11.83
N GLY A 243 16.81 -5.45 -12.08
CA GLY A 243 16.17 -5.27 -13.39
C GLY A 243 15.29 -6.45 -13.79
N LEU A 244 14.96 -7.33 -12.83
CA LEU A 244 14.17 -8.55 -13.06
C LEU A 244 12.69 -8.25 -13.34
N PHE A 245 12.30 -6.98 -13.26
CA PHE A 245 10.98 -6.49 -13.57
C PHE A 245 11.04 -5.47 -14.73
N GLU A 246 10.35 -5.77 -15.82
CA GLU A 246 10.08 -4.82 -16.90
C GLU A 246 8.81 -4.03 -16.61
N MET A 247 8.95 -2.74 -16.31
CA MET A 247 7.84 -1.81 -16.07
C MET A 247 7.22 -1.26 -17.37
N SER A 248 7.75 -1.63 -18.54
CA SER A 248 7.34 -1.14 -19.87
C SER A 248 6.58 -2.16 -20.72
N ALA A 249 6.38 -3.40 -20.27
CA ALA A 249 5.78 -4.46 -21.08
C ALA A 249 4.25 -4.49 -20.98
N GLY A 250 3.58 -4.61 -22.12
CA GLY A 250 2.12 -4.58 -22.27
C GLY A 250 1.37 -5.87 -21.85
N MET A 251 1.72 -6.51 -20.74
CA MET A 251 0.95 -7.63 -20.13
C MET A 251 0.91 -7.60 -18.58
N PRO A 252 -0.08 -8.25 -17.92
CA PRO A 252 -0.42 -8.06 -16.49
C PRO A 252 0.45 -8.75 -15.44
N MET A 253 1.10 -8.02 -14.53
CA MET A 253 1.26 -8.48 -13.13
C MET A 253 0.03 -8.07 -12.33
N HIS A 254 -0.59 -9.03 -11.64
CA HIS A 254 -1.64 -8.74 -10.67
C HIS A 254 -1.01 -8.53 -9.30
N TYR A 255 -0.58 -7.29 -9.01
CA TYR A 255 -0.24 -6.93 -7.63
C TYR A 255 -1.43 -6.29 -6.92
N TYR A 256 -1.92 -6.92 -5.86
CA TYR A 256 -2.99 -6.38 -5.02
C TYR A 256 -2.62 -6.52 -3.55
N TYR A 257 -2.94 -5.46 -2.80
CA TYR A 257 -2.78 -5.47 -1.35
C TYR A 257 -3.98 -6.16 -0.73
N ILE A 258 -3.72 -7.30 -0.10
CA ILE A 258 -4.67 -8.07 0.68
C ILE A 258 -4.73 -7.46 2.09
N LEU A 259 -5.93 -7.06 2.52
CA LEU A 259 -6.15 -6.46 3.83
C LEU A 259 -5.72 -7.41 4.96
N PRO A 260 -5.31 -6.91 6.14
CA PRO A 260 -4.80 -7.77 7.21
C PRO A 260 -5.76 -8.87 7.67
N VAL A 261 -7.07 -8.65 7.59
CA VAL A 261 -8.07 -9.66 7.96
C VAL A 261 -8.03 -10.84 7.01
N GLU A 262 -8.04 -10.59 5.71
CA GLU A 262 -7.95 -11.60 4.66
C GLU A 262 -6.55 -12.23 4.63
N ALA A 263 -5.49 -11.42 4.73
CA ALA A 263 -4.13 -11.91 4.76
C ALA A 263 -3.88 -12.83 5.96
N VAL A 264 -4.52 -12.62 7.11
CA VAL A 264 -4.43 -13.56 8.25
C VAL A 264 -5.23 -14.83 8.02
N GLN A 265 -6.34 -14.77 7.29
CA GLN A 265 -7.08 -15.98 6.88
C GLN A 265 -6.22 -16.86 5.97
N LEU A 266 -5.56 -16.23 5.00
CA LEU A 266 -4.73 -16.89 4.01
C LEU A 266 -3.37 -17.29 4.57
N TYR A 267 -2.70 -16.43 5.33
CA TYR A 267 -1.29 -16.60 5.68
C TYR A 267 -1.03 -16.76 7.19
N GLY A 268 -2.08 -16.85 8.01
CA GLY A 268 -1.94 -16.97 9.46
C GLY A 268 -1.36 -15.71 10.11
N GLU A 269 -0.58 -15.86 11.18
CA GLU A 269 -0.07 -14.69 11.92
C GLU A 269 0.89 -13.81 11.09
N ALA A 270 1.51 -14.37 10.04
CA ALA A 270 2.38 -13.64 9.12
C ALA A 270 1.63 -12.52 8.36
N GLY A 271 0.34 -12.71 8.04
CA GLY A 271 -0.48 -11.72 7.34
C GLY A 271 -0.96 -10.55 8.20
N ARG A 272 -0.42 -10.37 9.42
CA ARG A 272 -0.89 -9.37 10.40
C ARG A 272 -0.92 -7.92 9.90
N TYR A 273 -0.10 -7.60 8.90
CA TYR A 273 0.00 -6.27 8.29
C TYR A 273 -0.47 -6.28 6.83
N GLY A 274 -1.27 -7.28 6.45
CA GLY A 274 -1.66 -7.52 5.07
C GLY A 274 -0.62 -8.34 4.30
N ALA A 275 -0.91 -8.56 3.03
CA ALA A 275 0.00 -9.20 2.09
C ALA A 275 -0.04 -8.50 0.73
N ILE A 276 1.12 -8.35 0.11
CA ILE A 276 1.27 -7.93 -1.28
C ILE A 276 1.36 -9.22 -2.09
N ARG A 277 0.30 -9.55 -2.82
CA ARG A 277 0.32 -10.70 -3.70
C ARG A 277 0.77 -10.24 -5.08
N ILE A 278 1.74 -10.92 -5.66
CA ILE A 278 2.32 -10.70 -6.99
C ILE A 278 2.15 -12.02 -7.74
N ASP A 279 1.11 -12.10 -8.57
CA ASP A 279 0.89 -13.26 -9.42
C ASP A 279 1.77 -13.18 -10.67
N MET A 280 2.36 -14.31 -11.07
CA MET A 280 3.08 -14.42 -12.34
C MET A 280 2.04 -14.47 -13.46
N ALA A 281 2.24 -13.70 -14.53
CA ALA A 281 1.41 -13.83 -15.72
C ALA A 281 1.59 -15.25 -16.29
N GLU A 282 0.48 -15.94 -16.56
CA GLU A 282 0.48 -17.20 -17.33
C GLU A 282 0.80 -16.94 -18.81
#